data_AF-A0AAN7Z5E2-F1
#
_entry.id   AF-A0AAN7Z5E2-F1
#
_cell.length_a   1.000
_cell.length_b   1.000
_cell.length_c   1.000
_cell.angle_alpha   90.00
_cell.angle_beta   90.00
_cell.angle_gamma   90.00
#
_symmetry.space_group_name_H-M   'P 1'
#
loop_
_entity.id
_entity.type
_entity.pdbx_description
1 polymer ?
#
loop_
_entity_poly.entity_id
_entity_poly.type
_entity_poly.pdbx_seq_one_letter_code
_entity_poly.pdbx_strand_id
1 'polypeptide(L)'
;MGSHRNRQTGAQVSPSAMDALPSELLSRIAYFLPCTTDLISLRLVNKRLAAIVLRPLFEVLRFSGRRQDEPSIMNFGPNQEPELNDGHVGRTRTVEFSKLSEAVDEVIDGSLACHTKTFIFDPAYYRQKFWQDYLMHVENEENEPIDEADYEITEDDLDEDADIEARIDAAIERVLEWRRMRPERERDVLKSAQAMWDRKIAEQKQNEEAVEDALTRLFRVMTPLEEIVIKPWEFDGTLIFPDLETCNSYEIDVQRRDSFPCTFFLEVLARALHAADRRIKNLHVQELFVEHLHDSPAIHHVFTGLRHIDLNITHVDFLFEGARKSELLIELFKHAQPTLRRLSIMAGGKWPGLPARGAHSLLKMLGDGTDETGGMPLVFPQLEFVQLGGIILSALPLVQFFSAQPGLKQLELSHIYLSTNGFGWPNLIDALPATVDGWTVRGPLGHEPFQPPFDDDAPTAYNWMKEWTLLEQLSLPGWKGITGANGLHFKRVV
;
A
#
# COMPACT_ATOMS: atom_id res chain seq x y z
N MET A 1 41.96 -75.04 20.54
CA MET A 1 42.69 -74.31 19.49
C MET A 1 41.87 -74.48 18.22
N GLY A 2 41.24 -73.50 17.57
CA GLY A 2 41.47 -72.05 17.45
C GLY A 2 41.43 -71.71 15.95
N SER A 3 40.96 -70.51 15.59
CA SER A 3 40.96 -69.89 14.24
C SER A 3 39.68 -70.09 13.39
N HIS A 4 39.02 -69.09 12.79
CA HIS A 4 39.03 -67.62 12.87
C HIS A 4 37.70 -67.14 12.26
N ARG A 5 36.96 -66.24 12.94
CA ARG A 5 35.86 -65.45 12.37
C ARG A 5 36.40 -64.08 12.00
N ASN A 6 36.29 -63.68 10.73
CA ASN A 6 36.50 -62.30 10.30
C ASN A 6 35.23 -61.47 10.58
N ARG A 7 35.36 -60.45 11.44
CA ARG A 7 34.42 -59.36 11.61
C ARG A 7 34.77 -58.28 10.57
N GLN A 8 33.85 -57.95 9.68
CA GLN A 8 33.85 -56.64 9.02
C GLN A 8 33.08 -55.66 9.90
N THR A 9 33.80 -54.65 10.38
CA THR A 9 33.31 -53.46 11.06
C THR A 9 32.73 -52.49 10.02
N GLY A 10 31.43 -52.24 10.06
CA GLY A 10 30.80 -51.11 9.37
C GLY A 10 31.10 -49.82 10.14
N ALA A 11 31.70 -48.85 9.45
CA ALA A 11 32.10 -47.56 9.99
C ALA A 11 30.90 -46.76 10.53
N GLN A 12 31.03 -46.26 11.76
CA GLN A 12 30.18 -45.19 12.28
C GLN A 12 30.54 -43.90 11.54
N VAL A 13 29.59 -43.35 10.78
CA VAL A 13 29.69 -42.01 10.22
C VAL A 13 29.51 -41.02 11.39
N SER A 14 30.55 -40.24 11.66
CA SER A 14 30.52 -39.16 12.66
C SER A 14 29.42 -38.15 12.29
N PRO A 15 28.56 -37.71 13.23
CA PRO A 15 27.57 -36.68 12.95
C PRO A 15 28.27 -35.39 12.49
N SER A 16 27.73 -34.72 11.47
CA SER A 16 28.33 -33.51 10.94
C SER A 16 28.35 -32.42 12.03
N ALA A 17 29.30 -31.48 12.00
CA ALA A 17 29.40 -30.43 13.02
C ALA A 17 28.11 -29.58 13.16
N MET A 18 27.29 -29.52 12.11
CA MET A 18 25.97 -28.89 12.09
C MET A 18 24.91 -29.68 12.88
N ASP A 19 25.03 -31.01 12.96
CA ASP A 19 24.10 -31.87 13.71
C ASP A 19 24.29 -31.77 15.23
N ALA A 20 25.43 -31.22 15.68
CA ALA A 20 25.74 -31.02 17.10
C ALA A 20 25.25 -29.67 17.66
N LEU A 21 24.82 -28.72 16.81
CA LEU A 21 24.38 -27.40 17.26
C LEU A 21 22.96 -27.44 17.87
N PRO A 22 22.64 -26.61 18.88
CA PRO A 22 21.28 -26.46 19.40
C PRO A 22 20.31 -25.97 18.33
N SER A 23 19.07 -26.49 18.33
CA SER A 23 18.06 -26.15 17.32
C SER A 23 17.68 -24.66 17.32
N GLU A 24 17.75 -23.99 18.46
CA GLU A 24 17.53 -22.54 18.56
C GLU A 24 18.62 -21.74 17.85
N LEU A 25 19.89 -22.18 17.98
CA LEU A 25 21.02 -21.52 17.32
C LEU A 25 20.96 -21.73 15.80
N LEU A 26 20.65 -22.95 15.36
CA LEU A 26 20.44 -23.27 13.94
C LEU A 26 19.28 -22.48 13.33
N SER A 27 18.19 -22.28 14.08
CA SER A 27 17.05 -21.47 13.62
C SER A 27 17.41 -19.99 13.48
N ARG A 28 18.22 -19.46 14.41
CA ARG A 28 18.76 -18.10 14.27
C ARG A 28 19.67 -17.99 13.05
N ILE A 29 20.61 -18.92 12.87
CA ILE A 29 21.51 -18.94 11.72
C ILE A 29 20.71 -18.99 10.41
N ALA A 30 19.71 -19.87 10.31
CA ALA A 30 18.85 -19.98 9.13
C ALA A 30 18.08 -18.68 8.82
N TYR A 31 17.74 -17.89 9.83
CA TYR A 31 17.07 -16.60 9.65
C TYR A 31 18.02 -15.50 9.13
N PHE A 32 19.33 -15.62 9.37
CA PHE A 32 20.34 -14.68 8.88
C PHE A 32 20.90 -15.03 7.50
N LEU A 33 20.63 -16.24 7.01
CA LEU A 33 21.06 -16.64 5.68
C LEU A 33 20.12 -16.02 4.63
N PRO A 34 20.66 -15.59 3.47
CA PRO A 34 19.84 -15.17 2.35
C PRO A 34 18.82 -16.24 2.00
N CYS A 35 17.59 -15.84 1.75
CA CYS A 35 16.48 -16.75 1.46
C CYS A 35 16.58 -17.42 0.07
N THR A 36 17.77 -17.58 -0.48
CA THR A 36 18.04 -18.03 -1.85
C THR A 36 18.50 -19.50 -1.85
N THR A 37 19.62 -19.81 -2.50
CA THR A 37 20.14 -21.17 -2.72
C THR A 37 20.55 -21.88 -1.44
N ASP A 38 21.00 -21.13 -0.43
CA ASP A 38 21.58 -21.69 0.79
C ASP A 38 20.53 -22.37 1.68
N LEU A 39 19.37 -21.74 1.87
CA LEU A 39 18.27 -22.32 2.64
C LEU A 39 17.62 -23.51 1.93
N ILE A 40 17.48 -23.43 0.59
CA ILE A 40 16.98 -24.56 -0.22
C ILE A 40 17.94 -25.74 -0.14
N SER A 41 19.25 -25.49 -0.26
CA SER A 41 20.28 -26.52 -0.14
C SER A 41 20.28 -27.14 1.26
N LEU A 42 20.19 -26.30 2.31
CA LEU A 42 20.09 -26.76 3.71
C LEU A 42 18.85 -27.63 3.96
N ARG A 43 17.72 -27.33 3.30
CA ARG A 43 16.51 -28.16 3.38
C ARG A 43 16.76 -29.58 2.87
N LEU A 44 17.63 -29.75 1.87
CA LEU A 44 17.95 -31.04 1.27
C LEU A 44 19.00 -31.84 2.06
N VAL A 45 19.72 -31.23 3.01
CA VAL A 45 20.80 -31.89 3.77
C VAL A 45 20.26 -32.99 4.70
N ASN A 46 19.30 -32.67 5.57
CA ASN A 46 18.67 -33.66 6.45
C ASN A 46 17.31 -33.16 7.00
N LYS A 47 16.53 -34.07 7.60
CA LYS A 47 15.18 -33.78 8.13
C LYS A 47 15.16 -32.69 9.21
N ARG A 48 16.21 -32.59 10.03
CA ARG A 48 16.29 -31.62 11.13
C ARG A 48 16.52 -30.22 10.59
N LEU A 49 17.47 -30.08 9.67
CA LEU A 49 17.71 -28.82 8.97
C LEU A 49 16.48 -28.45 8.16
N ALA A 50 15.89 -29.37 7.38
CA ALA A 50 14.62 -29.16 6.67
C ALA A 50 13.56 -28.52 7.57
N ALA A 51 13.26 -29.10 8.74
CA ALA A 51 12.29 -28.54 9.67
C ALA A 51 12.63 -27.12 10.17
N ILE A 52 13.92 -26.79 10.29
CA ILE A 52 14.40 -25.47 10.70
C ILE A 52 14.28 -24.46 9.56
N VAL A 53 14.60 -24.85 8.32
CA VAL A 53 14.57 -23.95 7.16
C VAL A 53 13.18 -23.73 6.59
N LEU A 54 12.24 -24.66 6.77
CA LEU A 54 10.87 -24.50 6.28
C LEU A 54 10.22 -23.20 6.77
N ARG A 55 10.49 -22.81 8.02
CA ARG A 55 9.90 -21.60 8.60
C ARG A 55 10.37 -20.31 7.90
N PRO A 56 11.67 -19.97 7.84
CA PRO A 56 12.11 -18.81 7.08
C PRO A 56 11.77 -18.95 5.59
N LEU A 57 11.79 -20.15 5.00
CA LEU A 57 11.43 -20.37 3.59
C LEU A 57 9.96 -20.12 3.25
N PHE A 58 9.03 -20.26 4.19
CA PHE A 58 7.58 -20.17 3.90
C PHE A 58 6.83 -19.22 4.87
N GLU A 59 7.56 -18.31 5.50
CA GLU A 59 7.01 -17.28 6.39
C GLU A 59 6.09 -16.29 5.67
N VAL A 60 6.34 -16.06 4.38
CA VAL A 60 5.54 -15.19 3.51
C VAL A 60 4.86 -16.02 2.44
N LEU A 61 3.53 -15.87 2.34
CA LEU A 61 2.75 -16.36 1.21
C LEU A 61 2.12 -15.16 0.48
N ARG A 62 2.24 -15.13 -0.84
CA ARG A 62 1.66 -14.10 -1.70
C ARG A 62 0.79 -14.73 -2.78
N PHE A 63 -0.45 -14.25 -2.89
CA PHE A 63 -1.32 -14.52 -4.04
C PHE A 63 -1.39 -13.26 -4.89
N SER A 64 -0.71 -13.28 -6.03
CA SER A 64 -0.53 -12.11 -6.90
C SER A 64 -1.14 -12.33 -8.28
N GLY A 65 -1.69 -11.30 -8.88
CA GLY A 65 -2.08 -11.30 -10.30
C GLY A 65 -0.91 -11.13 -11.26
N ARG A 66 0.24 -10.66 -10.77
CA ARG A 66 1.45 -10.46 -11.59
C ARG A 66 2.19 -11.76 -11.80
N ARG A 67 2.84 -11.88 -12.96
CA ARG A 67 3.72 -13.02 -13.19
C ARG A 67 5.01 -12.85 -12.38
N GLN A 68 5.61 -13.96 -11.97
CA GLN A 68 6.83 -13.94 -11.14
C GLN A 68 8.08 -13.42 -11.88
N ASP A 69 8.01 -13.35 -13.20
CA ASP A 69 9.07 -12.89 -14.11
C ASP A 69 8.88 -11.42 -14.54
N GLU A 70 7.79 -10.77 -14.14
CA GLU A 70 7.53 -9.37 -14.46
C GLU A 70 8.23 -8.44 -13.46
N PRO A 71 9.08 -7.50 -13.92
CA PRO A 71 9.65 -6.49 -13.03
C PRO A 71 8.53 -5.65 -12.39
N SER A 72 8.73 -5.18 -11.16
CA SER A 72 7.81 -4.23 -10.54
C SER A 72 7.68 -3.00 -11.44
N ILE A 73 6.46 -2.70 -11.91
CA ILE A 73 6.22 -1.70 -12.94
C ILE A 73 6.69 -0.30 -12.48
N MET A 74 6.64 0.01 -11.18
CA MET A 74 7.11 1.29 -10.62
C MET A 74 7.31 1.19 -9.09
N ASN A 75 8.54 1.34 -8.60
CA ASN A 75 8.86 1.51 -7.16
C ASN A 75 8.98 3.00 -6.78
N PHE A 76 7.99 3.81 -7.14
CA PHE A 76 7.95 5.23 -6.76
C PHE A 76 6.92 5.46 -5.66
N GLY A 77 7.36 6.04 -4.55
CA GLY A 77 6.55 6.34 -3.36
C GLY A 77 7.38 6.40 -2.07
N PRO A 78 6.90 7.03 -0.98
CA PRO A 78 7.62 7.15 0.30
C PRO A 78 7.78 5.81 1.04
N ASN A 79 6.97 4.81 0.67
CA ASN A 79 7.01 3.44 1.18
C ASN A 79 7.64 2.54 0.10
N GLN A 80 8.96 2.55 0.01
CA GLN A 80 9.69 1.62 -0.85
C GLN A 80 9.44 0.19 -0.35
N GLU A 81 8.91 -0.67 -1.22
CA GLU A 81 8.74 -2.08 -0.87
C GLU A 81 10.11 -2.70 -0.61
N PRO A 82 10.30 -3.45 0.49
CA PRO A 82 11.44 -4.36 0.54
C PRO A 82 11.27 -5.35 -0.60
N GLU A 83 12.20 -5.36 -1.55
CA GLU A 83 12.21 -6.29 -2.68
C GLU A 83 12.03 -7.72 -2.14
N LEU A 84 10.88 -8.32 -2.44
CA LEU A 84 10.76 -9.77 -2.37
C LEU A 84 11.58 -10.29 -3.53
N ASN A 85 12.83 -10.69 -3.27
CA ASN A 85 13.73 -11.22 -4.30
C ASN A 85 12.99 -12.17 -5.26
N ASP A 86 13.06 -11.88 -6.56
CA ASP A 86 12.36 -12.62 -7.62
C ASP A 86 12.61 -14.14 -7.54
N GLY A 87 11.62 -14.94 -7.97
CA GLY A 87 11.83 -16.34 -8.37
C GLY A 87 11.86 -17.42 -7.27
N HIS A 88 11.19 -17.24 -6.12
CA HIS A 88 11.18 -18.27 -5.06
C HIS A 88 9.93 -19.16 -5.13
N VAL A 89 10.11 -20.40 -5.61
CA VAL A 89 9.05 -21.43 -5.74
C VAL A 89 8.38 -21.69 -4.38
N GLY A 90 7.07 -21.42 -4.30
CA GLY A 90 6.21 -21.72 -3.15
C GLY A 90 5.92 -20.57 -2.19
N ARG A 91 6.52 -19.38 -2.38
CA ARG A 91 6.18 -18.16 -1.62
C ARG A 91 5.16 -17.27 -2.33
N THR A 92 5.28 -17.15 -3.64
CA THR A 92 4.33 -16.40 -4.47
C THR A 92 3.60 -17.37 -5.38
N ARG A 93 2.30 -17.17 -5.57
CA ARG A 93 1.51 -17.85 -6.58
C ARG A 93 0.80 -16.81 -7.43
N THR A 94 1.03 -16.89 -8.73
CA THR A 94 0.30 -16.08 -9.70
C THR A 94 -1.10 -16.68 -9.85
N VAL A 95 -2.14 -15.90 -9.54
CA VAL A 95 -3.51 -16.39 -9.44
C VAL A 95 -4.52 -15.30 -9.79
N GLU A 96 -5.54 -15.70 -10.57
CA GLU A 96 -6.75 -14.92 -10.78
C GLU A 96 -7.70 -15.10 -9.60
N PHE A 97 -8.40 -14.05 -9.19
CA PHE A 97 -9.34 -14.10 -8.07
C PHE A 97 -10.36 -15.24 -8.21
N SER A 98 -10.92 -15.42 -9.41
CA SER A 98 -11.89 -16.49 -9.71
C SER A 98 -11.34 -17.92 -9.57
N LYS A 99 -10.02 -18.09 -9.53
CA LYS A 99 -9.32 -19.38 -9.42
C LYS A 99 -8.59 -19.56 -8.09
N LEU A 100 -8.82 -18.68 -7.12
CA LEU A 100 -8.17 -18.75 -5.82
C LEU A 100 -8.40 -20.08 -5.10
N SER A 101 -9.56 -20.70 -5.27
CA SER A 101 -9.87 -22.00 -4.67
C SER A 101 -8.87 -23.09 -5.07
N GLU A 102 -8.51 -23.17 -6.35
CA GLU A 102 -7.55 -24.14 -6.88
C GLU A 102 -6.14 -23.87 -6.32
N ALA A 103 -5.72 -22.60 -6.29
CA ALA A 103 -4.41 -22.22 -5.77
C ALA A 103 -4.29 -22.47 -4.25
N VAL A 104 -5.39 -22.26 -3.52
CA VAL A 104 -5.45 -22.55 -2.08
C VAL A 104 -5.28 -24.04 -1.82
N ASP A 105 -6.01 -24.89 -2.55
CA ASP A 105 -5.94 -26.34 -2.36
C ASP A 105 -4.51 -26.86 -2.61
N GLU A 106 -3.82 -26.35 -3.65
CA GLU A 106 -2.40 -26.66 -3.90
C GLU A 106 -1.49 -26.29 -2.72
N VAL A 107 -1.69 -25.11 -2.13
CA VAL A 107 -0.86 -24.59 -1.04
C VAL A 107 -1.11 -25.36 0.27
N ILE A 108 -2.36 -25.73 0.53
CA ILE A 108 -2.73 -26.55 1.69
C ILE A 108 -2.13 -27.95 1.56
N ASP A 109 -2.30 -28.60 0.40
CA ASP A 109 -1.77 -29.94 0.14
C ASP A 109 -0.23 -29.98 0.20
N GLY A 110 0.42 -28.90 -0.23
CA GLY A 110 1.86 -28.71 -0.11
C GLY A 110 2.38 -28.52 1.33
N SER A 111 1.49 -28.43 2.33
CA SER A 111 1.81 -28.13 3.73
C SER A 111 2.61 -26.83 3.94
N LEU A 112 2.53 -25.88 2.99
CA LEU A 112 3.29 -24.63 3.05
C LEU A 112 2.62 -23.60 3.97
N ALA A 113 1.29 -23.54 3.93
CA ALA A 113 0.50 -22.56 4.68
C ALA A 113 0.70 -22.61 6.21
N CYS A 114 1.06 -23.77 6.77
CA CYS A 114 1.22 -23.91 8.23
C CYS A 114 2.40 -23.12 8.81
N HIS A 115 3.28 -22.61 7.95
CA HIS A 115 4.46 -21.82 8.34
C HIS A 115 4.31 -20.31 8.09
N THR A 116 3.22 -19.89 7.43
CA THR A 116 3.00 -18.51 7.01
C THR A 116 2.67 -17.60 8.18
N LYS A 117 3.45 -16.52 8.34
CA LYS A 117 3.18 -15.41 9.26
C LYS A 117 2.63 -14.16 8.56
N THR A 118 3.03 -13.94 7.31
CA THR A 118 2.61 -12.79 6.51
C THR A 118 1.91 -13.28 5.25
N PHE A 119 0.69 -12.83 5.03
CA PHE A 119 -0.09 -13.13 3.84
C PHE A 119 -0.28 -11.87 3.00
N ILE A 120 0.23 -11.88 1.77
CA ILE A 120 0.10 -10.79 0.82
C ILE A 120 -0.96 -11.17 -0.21
N PHE A 121 -1.92 -10.29 -0.43
CA PHE A 121 -3.09 -10.55 -1.25
C PHE A 121 -3.26 -9.44 -2.29
N ASP A 122 -2.95 -9.78 -3.53
CA ASP A 122 -3.01 -8.92 -4.71
C ASP A 122 -3.39 -9.72 -5.97
N PRO A 123 -4.40 -10.62 -5.92
CA PRO A 123 -4.73 -11.50 -7.05
C PRO A 123 -5.23 -10.70 -8.26
N ALA A 124 -5.12 -11.28 -9.45
CA ALA A 124 -5.66 -10.64 -10.65
C ALA A 124 -7.18 -10.52 -10.53
N TYR A 125 -7.69 -9.29 -10.62
CA TYR A 125 -9.09 -8.97 -10.37
C TYR A 125 -9.62 -8.01 -11.41
N TYR A 126 -10.55 -8.50 -12.21
CA TYR A 126 -11.15 -7.74 -13.28
C TYR A 126 -12.30 -6.92 -12.69
N ARG A 127 -12.09 -5.61 -12.56
CA ARG A 127 -13.03 -4.70 -11.93
C ARG A 127 -14.11 -4.24 -12.90
N GLN A 128 -15.31 -3.97 -12.37
CA GLN A 128 -16.36 -3.35 -13.18
C GLN A 128 -15.92 -1.95 -13.62
N LYS A 129 -16.45 -1.50 -14.75
CA LYS A 129 -16.22 -0.17 -15.34
C LYS A 129 -14.78 0.15 -15.76
N PHE A 130 -13.84 -0.80 -15.71
CA PHE A 130 -12.47 -0.59 -16.16
C PHE A 130 -12.38 0.06 -17.55
N TRP A 131 -13.08 -0.51 -18.54
CA TRP A 131 -13.07 0.03 -19.91
C TRP A 131 -13.76 1.39 -20.05
N GLN A 132 -14.68 1.73 -19.14
CA GLN A 132 -15.30 3.07 -19.15
C GLN A 132 -14.33 4.11 -18.62
N ASP A 133 -13.61 3.78 -17.54
CA ASP A 133 -12.55 4.64 -17.01
C ASP A 133 -11.40 4.77 -18.02
N TYR A 134 -11.06 3.69 -18.74
CA TYR A 134 -10.09 3.71 -19.82
C TYR A 134 -10.49 4.68 -20.94
N LEU A 135 -11.74 4.57 -21.43
CA LEU A 135 -12.23 5.47 -22.47
C LEU A 135 -12.28 6.93 -22.01
N MET A 136 -12.63 7.18 -20.74
CA MET A 136 -12.58 8.51 -20.15
C MET A 136 -11.14 9.03 -20.05
N HIS A 137 -10.18 8.16 -19.73
CA HIS A 137 -8.77 8.51 -19.74
C HIS A 137 -8.28 8.88 -21.15
N VAL A 138 -8.63 8.10 -22.17
CA VAL A 138 -8.31 8.40 -23.58
C VAL A 138 -8.95 9.74 -24.03
N GLU A 139 -10.20 10.00 -23.64
CA GLU A 139 -10.89 11.28 -23.91
C GLU A 139 -10.22 12.45 -23.19
N ASN A 140 -9.75 12.26 -21.96
CA ASN A 140 -9.01 13.29 -21.24
C ASN A 140 -7.66 13.58 -21.92
N GLU A 141 -6.91 12.55 -22.32
CA GLU A 141 -5.63 12.72 -23.05
C GLU A 141 -5.80 13.50 -24.36
N GLU A 142 -6.91 13.30 -25.08
CA GLU A 142 -7.24 14.07 -26.29
C GLU A 142 -7.26 15.59 -26.03
N ASN A 143 -7.67 15.99 -24.82
CA ASN A 143 -7.84 17.38 -24.42
C ASN A 143 -6.67 17.92 -23.56
N GLU A 144 -5.71 17.07 -23.18
CA GLU A 144 -4.56 17.49 -22.39
C GLU A 144 -3.56 18.29 -23.23
N PRO A 145 -3.03 19.41 -22.71
CA PRO A 145 -1.98 20.15 -23.40
C PRO A 145 -0.76 19.26 -23.63
N ILE A 146 -0.12 19.39 -24.79
CA ILE A 146 1.08 18.62 -25.14
C ILE A 146 2.26 19.24 -24.38
N ASP A 147 3.03 18.41 -23.67
CA ASP A 147 4.24 18.85 -22.97
C ASP A 147 5.33 19.17 -24.01
N GLU A 148 6.14 20.20 -23.74
CA GLU A 148 7.23 20.60 -24.62
C GLU A 148 8.31 19.50 -24.76
N ALA A 149 8.31 18.54 -23.84
CA ALA A 149 9.17 17.36 -23.89
C ALA A 149 8.75 16.31 -24.94
N ASP A 150 7.50 16.34 -25.42
CA ASP A 150 6.94 15.38 -26.40
C ASP A 150 7.12 15.84 -27.85
N TYR A 151 7.84 16.95 -28.08
CA TYR A 151 8.19 17.44 -29.42
C TYR A 151 9.21 16.52 -30.09
N GLU A 152 8.77 15.40 -30.65
CA GLU A 152 9.55 14.70 -31.68
C GLU A 152 9.43 15.45 -33.00
N ILE A 153 10.40 16.34 -33.26
CA ILE A 153 10.60 16.95 -34.57
C ILE A 153 11.10 15.85 -35.52
N THR A 154 10.22 15.38 -36.38
CA THR A 154 10.47 14.37 -37.41
C THR A 154 11.12 14.98 -38.65
N GLU A 155 11.68 14.14 -39.54
CA GLU A 155 12.27 14.62 -40.81
C GLU A 155 11.23 15.34 -41.70
N ASP A 156 9.93 15.05 -41.53
CA ASP A 156 8.82 15.72 -42.23
C ASP A 156 8.56 17.15 -41.72
N ASP A 157 9.14 17.55 -40.58
CA ASP A 157 9.09 18.93 -40.05
C ASP A 157 10.25 19.82 -40.53
N LEU A 158 11.14 19.27 -41.34
CA LEU A 158 12.34 19.93 -41.85
C LEU A 158 12.06 20.62 -43.18
N ASP A 159 11.00 21.44 -43.26
CA ASP A 159 10.94 22.44 -44.32
C ASP A 159 11.98 23.52 -43.97
N GLU A 160 13.11 23.56 -44.69
CA GLU A 160 14.28 24.40 -44.37
C GLU A 160 13.96 25.91 -44.34
N ASP A 161 12.82 26.31 -44.91
CA ASP A 161 12.32 27.68 -45.01
C ASP A 161 11.23 28.03 -43.96
N ALA A 162 10.77 27.09 -43.12
CA ALA A 162 9.72 27.31 -42.13
C ALA A 162 10.26 27.87 -40.81
N ASP A 163 9.56 28.87 -40.26
CA ASP A 163 9.85 29.44 -38.93
C ASP A 163 9.70 28.36 -37.84
N ILE A 164 10.47 28.48 -36.75
CA ILE A 164 10.49 27.53 -35.64
C ILE A 164 9.08 27.37 -35.03
N GLU A 165 8.31 28.46 -34.95
CA GLU A 165 6.93 28.43 -34.47
C GLU A 165 6.04 27.54 -35.35
N ALA A 166 6.16 27.62 -36.68
CA ALA A 166 5.37 26.80 -37.60
C ALA A 166 5.70 25.30 -37.49
N ARG A 167 6.94 24.96 -37.15
CA ARG A 167 7.39 23.57 -36.94
C ARG A 167 6.85 23.01 -35.63
N ILE A 168 6.79 23.83 -34.58
CA ILE A 168 6.17 23.46 -33.29
C ILE A 168 4.67 23.26 -33.48
N ASP A 169 3.98 24.17 -34.18
CA ASP A 169 2.55 24.06 -34.46
C ASP A 169 2.22 22.79 -35.26
N ALA A 170 3.05 22.44 -36.25
CA ALA A 170 2.88 21.21 -37.04
C ALA A 170 3.09 19.94 -36.18
N ALA A 171 4.10 19.93 -35.30
CA ALA A 171 4.34 18.83 -34.38
C ALA A 171 3.19 18.66 -33.39
N ILE A 172 2.66 19.77 -32.84
CA ILE A 172 1.48 19.80 -31.97
C ILE A 172 0.28 19.19 -32.69
N GLU A 173 -0.04 19.65 -33.91
CA GLU A 173 -1.21 19.16 -34.64
C GLU A 173 -1.10 17.66 -34.99
N ARG A 174 0.11 17.14 -35.27
CA ARG A 174 0.29 15.69 -35.46
C ARG A 174 0.00 14.88 -34.21
N VAL A 175 0.47 15.33 -33.05
CA VAL A 175 0.21 14.65 -31.78
C VAL A 175 -1.28 14.72 -31.45
N LEU A 176 -1.93 15.87 -31.66
CA LEU A 176 -3.38 16.01 -31.47
C LEU A 176 -4.15 15.08 -32.42
N GLU A 177 -3.79 15.03 -33.70
CA GLU A 177 -4.44 14.14 -34.67
C GLU A 177 -4.22 12.66 -34.34
N TRP A 178 -3.01 12.30 -33.88
CA TRP A 178 -2.72 10.95 -33.39
C TRP A 178 -3.62 10.57 -32.21
N ARG A 179 -3.77 11.45 -31.21
CA ARG A 179 -4.67 11.26 -30.07
C ARG A 179 -6.13 11.13 -30.51
N ARG A 180 -6.61 12.02 -31.39
CA ARG A 180 -7.98 11.98 -31.95
C ARG A 180 -8.30 10.68 -32.68
N MET A 181 -7.34 10.10 -33.38
CA MET A 181 -7.51 8.87 -34.16
C MET A 181 -7.36 7.59 -33.34
N ARG A 182 -6.96 7.68 -32.06
CA ARG A 182 -6.75 6.50 -31.19
C ARG A 182 -8.02 5.66 -31.00
N PRO A 183 -9.22 6.22 -30.75
CA PRO A 183 -10.45 5.44 -30.61
C PRO A 183 -10.80 4.59 -31.84
N GLU A 184 -10.51 5.08 -33.07
CA GLU A 184 -10.67 4.31 -34.30
C GLU A 184 -9.65 3.17 -34.38
N ARG A 185 -8.38 3.45 -34.05
CA ARG A 185 -7.27 2.49 -34.16
C ARG A 185 -7.42 1.33 -33.18
N GLU A 186 -7.89 1.61 -31.96
CA GLU A 186 -8.05 0.60 -30.92
C GLU A 186 -9.42 -0.10 -30.90
N ARG A 187 -10.36 0.32 -31.77
CA ARG A 187 -11.78 -0.13 -31.70
C ARG A 187 -11.97 -1.65 -31.64
N ASP A 188 -11.28 -2.38 -32.52
CA ASP A 188 -11.46 -3.83 -32.65
C ASP A 188 -10.79 -4.60 -31.51
N VAL A 189 -9.61 -4.13 -31.05
CA VAL A 189 -8.92 -4.71 -29.91
C VAL A 189 -9.68 -4.43 -28.61
N LEU A 190 -10.23 -3.22 -28.43
CA LEU A 190 -11.06 -2.87 -27.28
C LEU A 190 -12.31 -3.72 -27.17
N LYS A 191 -13.00 -3.98 -28.30
CA LYS A 191 -14.17 -4.85 -28.31
C LYS A 191 -13.84 -6.26 -27.83
N SER A 192 -12.70 -6.79 -28.27
CA SER A 192 -12.21 -8.12 -27.88
C SER A 192 -11.78 -8.16 -26.41
N ALA A 193 -11.09 -7.12 -25.96
CA ALA A 193 -10.63 -6.97 -24.59
C ALA A 193 -11.80 -6.81 -23.61
N GLN A 194 -12.82 -6.02 -23.97
CA GLN A 194 -14.05 -5.87 -23.21
C GLN A 194 -14.81 -7.20 -23.07
N ALA A 195 -14.97 -7.96 -24.16
CA ALA A 195 -15.63 -9.27 -24.10
C ALA A 195 -14.89 -10.26 -23.19
N MET A 196 -13.55 -10.25 -23.22
CA MET A 196 -12.73 -11.06 -22.32
C MET A 196 -12.93 -10.63 -20.86
N TRP A 197 -12.90 -9.32 -20.59
CA TRP A 197 -13.05 -8.73 -19.28
C TRP A 197 -14.42 -9.01 -18.66
N ASP A 198 -15.50 -8.87 -19.43
CA ASP A 198 -16.87 -9.15 -18.98
C ASP A 198 -17.05 -10.63 -18.61
N ARG A 199 -16.45 -11.54 -19.40
CA ARG A 199 -16.40 -12.97 -19.05
C ARG A 199 -15.67 -13.20 -17.73
N LYS A 200 -14.55 -12.51 -17.50
CA LYS A 200 -13.78 -12.62 -16.25
C LYS A 200 -14.52 -12.08 -15.03
N ILE A 201 -15.23 -10.96 -15.17
CA ILE A 201 -16.13 -10.45 -14.14
C ILE A 201 -17.21 -11.49 -13.81
N ALA A 202 -17.80 -12.15 -14.80
CA ALA A 202 -18.80 -13.19 -14.58
C ALA A 202 -18.21 -14.41 -13.84
N GLU A 203 -17.01 -14.88 -14.24
CA GLU A 203 -16.28 -15.95 -13.56
C GLU A 203 -15.98 -15.59 -12.10
N GLN A 204 -15.55 -14.36 -11.82
CA GLN A 204 -15.32 -13.89 -10.45
C GLN A 204 -16.59 -13.97 -9.60
N LYS A 205 -17.69 -13.39 -10.08
CA LYS A 205 -18.98 -13.39 -9.36
C LYS A 205 -19.49 -14.80 -9.08
N GLN A 206 -19.35 -15.70 -10.06
CA GLN A 206 -19.77 -17.09 -9.92
C GLN A 206 -18.98 -17.83 -8.83
N ASN A 207 -17.71 -17.48 -8.64
CA ASN A 207 -16.80 -18.19 -7.74
C ASN A 207 -16.58 -17.50 -6.39
N GLU A 208 -17.20 -16.35 -6.11
CA GLU A 208 -17.01 -15.58 -4.86
C GLU A 208 -17.15 -16.43 -3.59
N GLU A 209 -18.21 -17.24 -3.49
CA GLU A 209 -18.44 -18.12 -2.32
C GLU A 209 -17.36 -19.20 -2.20
N ALA A 210 -16.98 -19.82 -3.33
CA ALA A 210 -15.94 -20.84 -3.34
C ALA A 210 -14.56 -20.27 -2.94
N VAL A 211 -14.30 -19.01 -3.30
CA VAL A 211 -13.10 -18.27 -2.88
C VAL A 211 -13.10 -18.00 -1.39
N GLU A 212 -14.22 -17.52 -0.83
CA GLU A 212 -14.35 -17.27 0.61
C GLU A 212 -14.17 -18.56 1.43
N ASP A 213 -14.79 -19.66 0.99
CA ASP A 213 -14.64 -20.97 1.61
C ASP A 213 -13.19 -21.46 1.56
N ALA A 214 -12.51 -21.29 0.42
CA ALA A 214 -11.12 -21.65 0.27
C ALA A 214 -10.22 -20.84 1.21
N LEU A 215 -10.38 -19.52 1.25
CA LEU A 215 -9.62 -18.65 2.15
C LEU A 215 -9.88 -19.01 3.62
N THR A 216 -11.11 -19.40 3.98
CA THR A 216 -11.43 -19.89 5.33
C THR A 216 -10.63 -21.17 5.66
N ARG A 217 -10.57 -22.14 4.72
CA ARG A 217 -9.73 -23.35 4.89
C ARG A 217 -8.26 -22.99 5.04
N LEU A 218 -7.77 -22.04 4.23
CA LEU A 218 -6.39 -21.56 4.28
C LEU A 218 -6.06 -20.96 5.65
N PHE A 219 -6.90 -20.06 6.17
CA PHE A 219 -6.65 -19.41 7.46
C PHE A 219 -6.73 -20.37 8.65
N ARG A 220 -7.55 -21.43 8.56
CA ARG A 220 -7.57 -22.49 9.58
C ARG A 220 -6.23 -23.21 9.71
N VAL A 221 -5.49 -23.39 8.62
CA VAL A 221 -4.17 -24.04 8.65
C VAL A 221 -3.02 -23.07 8.93
N MET A 222 -3.18 -21.78 8.64
CA MET A 222 -2.22 -20.71 8.93
C MET A 222 -2.20 -20.31 10.42
N THR A 223 -1.84 -21.26 11.29
CA THR A 223 -1.78 -21.04 12.74
C THR A 223 -0.81 -19.93 13.20
N PRO A 224 0.30 -19.60 12.52
CA PRO A 224 1.20 -18.54 12.95
C PRO A 224 0.95 -17.20 12.23
N LEU A 225 -0.15 -17.05 11.47
CA LEU A 225 -0.48 -15.81 10.77
C LEU A 225 -0.57 -14.64 11.75
N GLU A 226 0.18 -13.58 11.46
CA GLU A 226 0.23 -12.34 12.24
C GLU A 226 -0.07 -11.11 11.39
N GLU A 227 0.16 -11.17 10.08
CA GLU A 227 0.10 -10.01 9.19
C GLU A 227 -0.64 -10.31 7.89
N ILE A 228 -1.48 -9.36 7.47
CA ILE A 228 -2.10 -9.34 6.15
C ILE A 228 -1.77 -8.03 5.45
N VAL A 229 -1.35 -8.14 4.19
CA VAL A 229 -1.07 -7.01 3.31
C VAL A 229 -1.95 -7.13 2.07
N ILE A 230 -2.86 -6.16 1.88
CA ILE A 230 -3.74 -6.07 0.72
C ILE A 230 -3.17 -5.00 -0.22
N LYS A 231 -2.96 -5.37 -1.48
CA LYS A 231 -2.40 -4.46 -2.51
C LYS A 231 -3.28 -4.45 -3.77
N PRO A 232 -3.27 -3.34 -4.53
CA PRO A 232 -3.90 -3.31 -5.84
C PRO A 232 -3.14 -4.23 -6.79
N TRP A 233 -3.88 -4.88 -7.67
CA TRP A 233 -3.31 -5.52 -8.85
C TRP A 233 -3.18 -4.47 -9.95
N GLU A 234 -1.96 -4.24 -10.41
CA GLU A 234 -1.71 -3.40 -11.59
C GLU A 234 -1.79 -4.30 -12.83
N PHE A 235 -2.79 -4.03 -13.66
CA PHE A 235 -3.00 -4.69 -14.95
C PHE A 235 -2.32 -3.87 -16.04
N ASP A 236 -1.45 -4.51 -16.81
CA ASP A 236 -0.91 -3.95 -18.05
C ASP A 236 -1.62 -4.64 -19.24
N GLY A 237 -2.53 -3.90 -19.87
CA GLY A 237 -3.30 -4.37 -21.01
C GLY A 237 -2.48 -4.54 -22.26
N THR A 238 -1.35 -3.85 -22.41
CA THR A 238 -0.49 -3.94 -23.59
C THR A 238 0.20 -5.30 -23.69
N LEU A 239 0.46 -5.96 -22.56
CA LEU A 239 1.04 -7.31 -22.52
C LEU A 239 0.08 -8.38 -23.06
N ILE A 240 -1.23 -8.20 -22.86
CA ILE A 240 -2.26 -9.16 -23.30
C ILE A 240 -2.84 -8.76 -24.67
N PHE A 241 -2.92 -7.46 -24.93
CA PHE A 241 -3.48 -6.84 -26.11
C PHE A 241 -2.45 -5.85 -26.68
N PRO A 242 -1.47 -6.32 -27.45
CA PRO A 242 -0.34 -5.49 -27.91
C PRO A 242 -0.72 -4.37 -28.87
N ASP A 243 -1.94 -4.38 -29.39
CA ASP A 243 -2.48 -3.33 -30.26
C ASP A 243 -3.09 -2.15 -29.47
N LEU A 244 -3.07 -2.18 -28.13
CA LEU A 244 -3.42 -1.02 -27.29
C LEU A 244 -2.19 -0.10 -27.14
N GLU A 245 -2.36 1.20 -27.34
CA GLU A 245 -1.24 2.16 -27.31
C GLU A 245 -0.76 2.45 -25.88
N THR A 246 -1.69 2.63 -24.95
CA THR A 246 -1.45 2.66 -23.50
C THR A 246 -2.58 1.91 -22.81
N CYS A 247 -2.32 1.08 -21.81
CA CYS A 247 -3.39 0.44 -21.03
C CYS A 247 -2.89 -0.03 -19.66
N ASN A 248 -2.28 0.88 -18.91
CA ASN A 248 -1.84 0.60 -17.56
C ASN A 248 -2.96 0.94 -16.58
N SER A 249 -3.48 -0.05 -15.88
CA SER A 249 -4.60 0.14 -14.95
C SER A 249 -4.30 1.19 -13.91
N TYR A 250 -3.03 1.33 -13.53
CA TYR A 250 -2.57 2.34 -12.59
C TYR A 250 -2.89 3.78 -13.02
N GLU A 251 -2.63 4.13 -14.28
CA GLU A 251 -2.90 5.48 -14.83
C GLU A 251 -4.41 5.73 -14.91
N ILE A 252 -5.14 4.68 -15.29
CA ILE A 252 -6.60 4.67 -15.41
C ILE A 252 -7.28 4.71 -14.03
N ASP A 253 -6.66 4.12 -13.00
CA ASP A 253 -7.24 3.96 -11.68
C ASP A 253 -7.34 5.31 -10.92
N VAL A 254 -6.64 6.35 -11.38
CA VAL A 254 -6.86 7.74 -10.92
C VAL A 254 -8.26 8.25 -11.29
N GLN A 255 -8.82 7.75 -12.40
CA GLN A 255 -10.14 8.14 -12.91
C GLN A 255 -11.30 7.35 -12.26
N ARG A 256 -10.97 6.34 -11.45
CA ARG A 256 -11.89 5.36 -10.88
C ARG A 256 -12.81 5.99 -9.84
N ARG A 257 -14.13 5.84 -10.01
CA ARG A 257 -15.12 6.38 -9.06
C ARG A 257 -15.90 5.33 -8.27
N ASP A 258 -16.08 4.13 -8.82
CA ASP A 258 -17.10 3.19 -8.32
C ASP A 258 -16.58 1.78 -7.95
N SER A 259 -15.30 1.47 -8.17
CA SER A 259 -14.79 0.12 -7.94
C SER A 259 -13.47 0.14 -7.20
N PHE A 260 -13.41 -0.43 -6.00
CA PHE A 260 -12.22 -0.39 -5.15
C PHE A 260 -11.84 -1.81 -4.71
N PRO A 261 -11.03 -2.53 -5.52
CA PRO A 261 -10.71 -3.94 -5.29
C PRO A 261 -10.13 -4.22 -3.90
N CYS A 262 -9.26 -3.35 -3.39
CA CYS A 262 -8.67 -3.53 -2.07
C CYS A 262 -9.69 -3.45 -0.93
N THR A 263 -10.68 -2.53 -1.02
CA THR A 263 -11.80 -2.49 -0.06
C THR A 263 -12.59 -3.80 -0.12
N PHE A 264 -12.92 -4.28 -1.32
CA PHE A 264 -13.61 -5.55 -1.49
C PHE A 264 -12.81 -6.75 -0.94
N PHE A 265 -11.50 -6.80 -1.19
CA PHE A 265 -10.63 -7.84 -0.66
C PHE A 265 -10.57 -7.82 0.86
N LEU A 266 -10.54 -6.64 1.49
CA LEU A 266 -10.60 -6.53 2.94
C LEU A 266 -11.85 -7.22 3.50
N GLU A 267 -13.01 -7.03 2.87
CA GLU A 267 -14.26 -7.66 3.30
C GLU A 267 -14.29 -9.18 3.10
N VAL A 268 -13.78 -9.66 1.96
CA VAL A 268 -13.65 -11.10 1.69
C VAL A 268 -12.72 -11.76 2.71
N LEU A 269 -11.55 -11.16 2.95
CA LEU A 269 -10.57 -11.66 3.92
C LEU A 269 -11.11 -11.58 5.35
N ALA A 270 -11.86 -10.52 5.69
CA ALA A 270 -12.48 -10.36 6.99
C ALA A 270 -13.48 -11.49 7.28
N ARG A 271 -14.35 -11.80 6.30
CA ARG A 271 -15.30 -12.92 6.43
C ARG A 271 -14.58 -14.26 6.63
N ALA A 272 -13.56 -14.53 5.82
CA ALA A 272 -12.78 -15.75 5.93
C ALA A 272 -12.02 -15.87 7.27
N LEU A 273 -11.43 -14.78 7.77
CA LEU A 273 -10.77 -14.75 9.08
C LEU A 273 -11.75 -14.99 10.22
N HIS A 274 -12.92 -14.35 10.15
CA HIS A 274 -13.99 -14.50 11.14
C HIS A 274 -14.53 -15.94 11.14
N ALA A 275 -14.80 -16.53 9.98
CA ALA A 275 -15.23 -17.93 9.84
C ALA A 275 -14.16 -18.96 10.26
N ALA A 276 -12.89 -18.56 10.24
CA ALA A 276 -11.77 -19.36 10.73
C ALA A 276 -11.44 -19.11 12.22
N ASP A 277 -12.11 -18.15 12.88
CA ASP A 277 -11.78 -17.62 14.21
C ASP A 277 -10.28 -17.28 14.36
N ARG A 278 -9.75 -16.61 13.33
CA ARG A 278 -8.34 -16.19 13.26
C ARG A 278 -8.22 -14.70 13.46
N ARG A 279 -7.28 -14.31 14.31
CA ARG A 279 -6.94 -12.91 14.55
C ARG A 279 -5.54 -12.63 14.06
N ILE A 280 -5.35 -11.44 13.52
CA ILE A 280 -4.06 -10.91 13.07
C ILE A 280 -3.61 -9.79 14.01
N LYS A 281 -2.34 -9.42 13.91
CA LYS A 281 -1.73 -8.32 14.66
C LYS A 281 -1.46 -7.11 13.77
N ASN A 282 -1.20 -7.32 12.49
CA ASN A 282 -0.81 -6.26 11.57
C ASN A 282 -1.71 -6.30 10.34
N LEU A 283 -2.28 -5.15 10.00
CA LEU A 283 -3.10 -4.99 8.81
C LEU A 283 -2.52 -3.84 7.97
N HIS A 284 -2.22 -4.14 6.71
CA HIS A 284 -1.82 -3.17 5.70
C HIS A 284 -2.82 -3.20 4.55
N VAL A 285 -3.43 -2.06 4.21
CA VAL A 285 -4.37 -1.95 3.10
C VAL A 285 -3.95 -0.78 2.21
N GLN A 286 -3.63 -1.09 0.96
CA GLN A 286 -3.38 -0.07 -0.06
C GLN A 286 -4.68 0.29 -0.80
N GLU A 287 -4.82 1.54 -1.25
CA GLU A 287 -5.99 2.03 -2.00
C GLU A 287 -7.35 1.72 -1.34
N LEU A 288 -7.44 1.94 -0.04
CA LEU A 288 -8.69 1.82 0.70
C LEU A 288 -9.64 2.95 0.31
N PHE A 289 -10.87 2.58 -0.04
CA PHE A 289 -12.00 3.52 -0.13
C PHE A 289 -13.00 3.27 0.98
N VAL A 290 -13.00 4.19 1.94
CA VAL A 290 -13.71 4.08 3.21
C VAL A 290 -15.22 4.04 3.03
N GLU A 291 -15.76 4.80 2.08
CA GLU A 291 -17.21 4.90 1.86
C GLU A 291 -17.83 3.59 1.35
N HIS A 292 -17.01 2.69 0.80
CA HIS A 292 -17.44 1.37 0.32
C HIS A 292 -17.32 0.27 1.36
N LEU A 293 -16.82 0.57 2.56
CA LEU A 293 -16.67 -0.42 3.61
C LEU A 293 -18.02 -0.70 4.29
N HIS A 294 -18.41 -1.96 4.39
CA HIS A 294 -19.66 -2.38 5.02
C HIS A 294 -19.48 -2.70 6.51
N ASP A 295 -20.39 -2.16 7.33
CA ASP A 295 -20.52 -2.55 8.73
C ASP A 295 -20.94 -4.02 8.82
N SER A 296 -20.06 -4.86 9.36
CA SER A 296 -20.30 -6.30 9.52
C SER A 296 -19.48 -6.87 10.68
N PRO A 297 -20.00 -7.89 11.40
CA PRO A 297 -19.24 -8.53 12.49
C PRO A 297 -17.84 -9.03 12.07
N ALA A 298 -17.70 -9.43 10.80
CA ALA A 298 -16.45 -9.85 10.22
C ALA A 298 -15.41 -8.72 10.17
N ILE A 299 -15.79 -7.50 9.75
CA ILE A 299 -14.86 -6.37 9.70
C ILE A 299 -14.45 -5.92 11.12
N HIS A 300 -15.40 -5.92 12.07
CA HIS A 300 -15.11 -5.64 13.49
C HIS A 300 -14.13 -6.67 14.09
N HIS A 301 -14.28 -7.94 13.72
CA HIS A 301 -13.38 -9.02 14.14
C HIS A 301 -11.94 -8.78 13.68
N VAL A 302 -11.73 -8.34 12.44
CA VAL A 302 -10.38 -8.03 11.91
C VAL A 302 -9.70 -6.93 12.70
N PHE A 303 -10.43 -5.90 13.12
CA PHE A 303 -9.88 -4.78 13.88
C PHE A 303 -9.60 -5.11 15.35
N THR A 304 -10.09 -6.25 15.85
CA THR A 304 -9.90 -6.65 17.25
C THR A 304 -8.52 -7.25 17.49
N GLY A 305 -7.70 -6.58 18.31
CA GLY A 305 -6.38 -7.08 18.71
C GLY A 305 -5.23 -6.66 17.78
N LEU A 306 -5.51 -5.80 16.80
CA LEU A 306 -4.49 -5.21 15.95
C LEU A 306 -3.50 -4.38 16.78
N ARG A 307 -2.23 -4.54 16.45
CA ARG A 307 -1.09 -3.77 16.96
C ARG A 307 -0.63 -2.75 15.94
N HIS A 308 -0.63 -3.08 14.66
CA HIS A 308 -0.24 -2.17 13.58
C HIS A 308 -1.36 -2.06 12.55
N ILE A 309 -1.70 -0.82 12.20
CA ILE A 309 -2.63 -0.49 11.11
C ILE A 309 -1.89 0.44 10.16
N ASP A 310 -1.83 0.08 8.89
CA ASP A 310 -1.35 0.93 7.80
C ASP A 310 -2.42 1.01 6.70
N LEU A 311 -2.98 2.20 6.52
CA LEU A 311 -4.04 2.48 5.54
C LEU A 311 -3.56 3.52 4.55
N ASN A 312 -3.49 3.15 3.28
CA ASN A 312 -3.40 4.11 2.20
C ASN A 312 -4.81 4.38 1.65
N ILE A 313 -5.30 5.60 1.81
CA ILE A 313 -6.66 6.04 1.49
C ILE A 313 -6.63 6.88 0.22
N THR A 314 -7.33 6.43 -0.83
CA THR A 314 -7.33 7.12 -2.13
C THR A 314 -8.17 8.39 -2.11
N HIS A 315 -9.38 8.34 -1.55
CA HIS A 315 -10.29 9.48 -1.47
C HIS A 315 -10.54 9.86 -0.01
N VAL A 316 -10.26 11.13 0.30
CA VAL A 316 -10.32 11.67 1.67
C VAL A 316 -11.42 12.70 1.86
N ASP A 317 -12.42 12.73 0.97
CA ASP A 317 -13.50 13.72 1.00
C ASP A 317 -14.30 13.65 2.32
N PHE A 318 -14.47 12.45 2.89
CA PHE A 318 -15.11 12.26 4.20
C PHE A 318 -14.35 12.93 5.37
N LEU A 319 -13.08 13.27 5.19
CA LEU A 319 -12.29 13.99 6.19
C LEU A 319 -12.49 15.51 6.15
N PHE A 320 -13.17 16.06 5.14
CA PHE A 320 -13.46 17.50 5.10
C PHE A 320 -14.23 17.95 6.34
N GLU A 321 -13.92 19.15 6.85
CA GLU A 321 -14.60 19.68 8.06
C GLU A 321 -16.13 19.72 7.92
N GLY A 322 -16.64 20.01 6.71
CA GLY A 322 -18.07 20.01 6.40
C GLY A 322 -18.67 18.66 6.01
N ALA A 323 -17.86 17.61 5.82
CA ALA A 323 -18.35 16.27 5.50
C ALA A 323 -18.88 15.55 6.74
N ARG A 324 -19.69 14.50 6.55
CA ARG A 324 -20.14 13.64 7.66
C ARG A 324 -18.99 12.77 8.15
N LYS A 325 -18.91 12.55 9.46
CA LYS A 325 -17.97 11.59 10.06
C LYS A 325 -18.17 10.18 9.51
N SER A 326 -17.08 9.42 9.46
CA SER A 326 -17.15 7.98 9.22
C SER A 326 -17.35 7.26 10.55
N GLU A 327 -18.62 7.08 10.94
CA GLU A 327 -19.00 6.35 12.15
C GLU A 327 -18.43 4.92 12.15
N LEU A 328 -18.42 4.27 10.98
CA LEU A 328 -17.84 2.94 10.83
C LEU A 328 -16.35 2.93 11.17
N LEU A 329 -15.54 3.85 10.64
CA LEU A 329 -14.12 3.89 10.97
C LEU A 329 -13.89 4.16 12.47
N ILE A 330 -14.66 5.08 13.06
CA ILE A 330 -14.57 5.38 14.49
C ILE A 330 -14.81 4.10 15.30
N GLU A 331 -15.86 3.35 14.99
CA GLU A 331 -16.16 2.08 15.65
C GLU A 331 -15.06 1.04 15.42
N LEU A 332 -14.55 0.88 14.19
CA LEU A 332 -13.43 -0.03 13.90
C LEU A 332 -12.17 0.33 14.68
N PHE A 333 -11.84 1.62 14.81
CA PHE A 333 -10.70 2.06 15.61
C PHE A 333 -10.93 1.87 17.11
N LYS A 334 -12.17 1.94 17.62
CA LYS A 334 -12.50 1.55 19.00
C LYS A 334 -12.18 0.07 19.27
N HIS A 335 -12.38 -0.82 18.29
CA HIS A 335 -11.99 -2.23 18.42
C HIS A 335 -10.46 -2.44 18.47
N ALA A 336 -9.70 -1.62 17.74
CA ALA A 336 -8.23 -1.66 17.77
C ALA A 336 -7.62 -0.94 18.98
N GLN A 337 -8.39 -0.03 19.60
CA GLN A 337 -7.95 0.90 20.65
C GLN A 337 -7.12 0.27 21.78
N PRO A 338 -7.46 -0.92 22.34
CA PRO A 338 -6.74 -1.46 23.49
C PRO A 338 -5.31 -1.93 23.18
N THR A 339 -5.02 -2.26 21.92
CA THR A 339 -3.80 -2.97 21.51
C THR A 339 -2.96 -2.24 20.47
N LEU A 340 -3.52 -1.20 19.82
CA LEU A 340 -2.84 -0.47 18.75
C LEU A 340 -1.57 0.21 19.26
N ARG A 341 -0.46 -0.02 18.55
CA ARG A 341 0.88 0.51 18.82
C ARG A 341 1.43 1.38 17.71
N ARG A 342 1.08 1.07 16.46
CA ARG A 342 1.50 1.82 15.28
C ARG A 342 0.29 2.11 14.40
N LEU A 343 0.14 3.37 14.01
CA LEU A 343 -0.89 3.82 13.07
C LEU A 343 -0.21 4.56 11.92
N SER A 344 -0.45 4.13 10.68
CA SER A 344 -0.03 4.81 9.47
C SER A 344 -1.26 5.13 8.63
N ILE A 345 -1.41 6.39 8.24
CA ILE A 345 -2.47 6.86 7.36
C ILE A 345 -1.84 7.71 6.28
N MET A 346 -1.86 7.20 5.05
CA MET A 346 -1.37 7.89 3.87
C MET A 346 -2.58 8.23 3.00
N ALA A 347 -2.77 9.50 2.69
CA ALA A 347 -3.82 9.96 1.80
C ALA A 347 -3.27 10.19 0.38
N GLY A 348 -4.13 10.01 -0.63
CA GLY A 348 -3.82 10.27 -2.04
C GLY A 348 -3.36 9.07 -2.85
N GLY A 349 -3.31 7.85 -2.28
CA GLY A 349 -2.88 6.67 -3.03
C GLY A 349 -1.36 6.57 -3.18
N LYS A 350 -0.89 6.13 -4.36
CA LYS A 350 0.54 5.88 -4.64
C LYS A 350 1.37 7.18 -4.78
N TRP A 351 0.73 8.28 -5.18
CA TRP A 351 1.29 9.62 -5.12
C TRP A 351 0.54 10.40 -4.04
N PRO A 352 1.17 10.86 -2.96
CA PRO A 352 0.53 11.77 -2.02
C PRO A 352 0.26 13.12 -2.72
N GLY A 353 -0.81 13.18 -3.52
CA GLY A 353 -1.35 14.38 -4.11
C GLY A 353 -2.19 15.07 -3.07
N LEU A 354 -1.86 16.32 -2.75
CA LEU A 354 -2.68 17.08 -1.82
C LEU A 354 -4.04 17.37 -2.48
N PRO A 355 -5.14 17.26 -1.72
CA PRO A 355 -6.44 17.65 -2.21
C PRO A 355 -6.42 19.11 -2.69
N ALA A 356 -7.12 19.39 -3.79
CA ALA A 356 -7.05 20.70 -4.46
C ALA A 356 -7.41 21.86 -3.52
N ARG A 357 -8.41 21.67 -2.64
CA ARG A 357 -8.87 22.64 -1.64
C ARG A 357 -9.43 21.93 -0.41
N GLY A 358 -9.58 22.68 0.67
CA GLY A 358 -10.32 22.26 1.87
C GLY A 358 -9.43 21.73 2.99
N ALA A 359 -9.83 22.05 4.22
CA ALA A 359 -9.19 21.55 5.43
C ALA A 359 -9.80 20.20 5.84
N HIS A 360 -8.95 19.29 6.27
CA HIS A 360 -9.34 17.96 6.72
C HIS A 360 -9.13 17.82 8.22
N SER A 361 -9.93 16.98 8.86
CA SER A 361 -9.83 16.71 10.28
C SER A 361 -9.76 15.20 10.53
N LEU A 362 -8.65 14.73 11.14
CA LEU A 362 -8.52 13.33 11.55
C LEU A 362 -9.60 12.91 12.55
N LEU A 363 -10.19 13.85 13.28
CA LEU A 363 -11.28 13.58 14.21
C LEU A 363 -12.56 13.08 13.52
N LYS A 364 -12.64 13.16 12.18
CA LYS A 364 -13.72 12.53 11.38
C LYS A 364 -13.63 11.00 11.35
N MET A 365 -12.48 10.42 11.71
CA MET A 365 -12.30 8.95 11.83
C MET A 365 -11.66 8.52 13.17
N LEU A 366 -10.98 9.43 13.88
CA LEU A 366 -10.29 9.19 15.15
C LEU A 366 -10.89 10.00 16.31
N GLY A 367 -12.16 10.41 16.24
CA GLY A 367 -12.82 11.20 17.28
C GLY A 367 -14.17 10.63 17.69
N ASP A 368 -14.43 10.59 18.99
CA ASP A 368 -15.72 10.24 19.58
C ASP A 368 -16.58 11.52 19.77
N GLY A 369 -17.85 11.49 19.37
CA GLY A 369 -18.80 12.60 19.51
C GLY A 369 -19.39 13.11 18.18
N THR A 370 -20.39 13.99 18.25
CA THR A 370 -21.06 14.57 17.07
C THR A 370 -20.24 15.72 16.44
N ASP A 371 -20.55 16.09 15.20
CA ASP A 371 -19.90 17.21 14.50
C ASP A 371 -20.09 18.56 15.22
N GLU A 372 -21.10 18.69 16.07
CA GLU A 372 -21.54 19.96 16.68
C GLU A 372 -20.84 20.31 18.00
N THR A 373 -20.27 19.35 18.73
CA THR A 373 -19.70 19.59 20.09
C THR A 373 -18.17 19.65 20.13
N GLY A 374 -17.49 19.54 18.97
CA GLY A 374 -16.06 19.28 18.93
C GLY A 374 -15.78 17.84 19.39
N GLY A 375 -15.44 16.96 18.46
CA GLY A 375 -15.18 15.55 18.79
C GLY A 375 -13.98 15.42 19.73
N MET A 376 -14.10 14.60 20.78
CA MET A 376 -12.95 14.23 21.61
C MET A 376 -12.12 13.19 20.85
N PRO A 377 -10.79 13.28 20.79
CA PRO A 377 -9.98 12.27 20.12
C PRO A 377 -10.11 10.91 20.80
N LEU A 378 -10.12 9.84 20.00
CA LEU A 378 -9.93 8.48 20.50
C LEU A 378 -8.53 8.38 21.15
N VAL A 379 -8.48 7.76 22.33
CA VAL A 379 -7.24 7.60 23.11
C VAL A 379 -6.74 6.18 22.98
N PHE A 380 -5.56 6.00 22.40
CA PHE A 380 -4.92 4.71 22.20
C PHE A 380 -3.82 4.50 23.26
N PRO A 381 -4.06 3.71 24.33
CA PRO A 381 -3.15 3.68 25.48
C PRO A 381 -1.75 3.12 25.18
N GLN A 382 -1.62 2.31 24.14
CA GLN A 382 -0.36 1.68 23.73
C GLN A 382 0.25 2.30 22.45
N LEU A 383 -0.33 3.38 21.91
CA LEU A 383 0.13 3.96 20.65
C LEU A 383 1.49 4.62 20.84
N GLU A 384 2.51 4.08 20.16
CA GLU A 384 3.90 4.52 20.26
C GLU A 384 4.34 5.30 19.01
N PHE A 385 3.74 5.02 17.86
CA PHE A 385 4.15 5.60 16.58
C PHE A 385 2.93 5.98 15.74
N VAL A 386 2.97 7.19 15.17
CA VAL A 386 1.99 7.66 14.18
C VAL A 386 2.71 8.15 12.94
N GLN A 387 2.28 7.67 11.78
CA GLN A 387 2.66 8.18 10.47
C GLN A 387 1.43 8.77 9.78
N LEU A 388 1.58 9.98 9.26
CA LEU A 388 0.56 10.66 8.49
C LEU A 388 1.17 11.19 7.19
N GLY A 389 0.41 11.18 6.10
CA GLY A 389 0.84 11.91 4.93
C GLY A 389 -0.18 12.14 3.83
N GLY A 390 0.16 13.03 2.90
CA GLY A 390 -0.66 13.36 1.72
C GLY A 390 -1.95 14.10 2.02
N ILE A 391 -2.00 14.90 3.10
CA ILE A 391 -3.24 15.52 3.59
C ILE A 391 -3.06 16.95 4.08
N ILE A 392 -4.10 17.78 3.88
CA ILE A 392 -4.20 19.15 4.40
C ILE A 392 -4.99 19.12 5.71
N LEU A 393 -4.33 19.27 6.86
CA LEU A 393 -4.94 19.09 8.18
C LEU A 393 -5.19 20.39 8.90
N SER A 394 -6.33 20.46 9.59
CA SER A 394 -6.56 21.46 10.62
C SER A 394 -5.66 21.18 11.83
N ALA A 395 -4.87 22.17 12.21
CA ALA A 395 -3.81 22.01 13.20
C ALA A 395 -4.35 21.76 14.62
N LEU A 396 -5.47 22.40 14.97
CA LEU A 396 -6.10 22.24 16.30
C LEU A 396 -6.58 20.80 16.56
N PRO A 397 -7.40 20.17 15.70
CA PRO A 397 -7.74 18.74 15.81
C PRO A 397 -6.54 17.81 15.89
N LEU A 398 -5.49 18.10 15.11
CA LEU A 398 -4.27 17.30 15.07
C LEU A 398 -3.51 17.36 16.40
N VAL A 399 -3.37 18.56 16.96
CA VAL A 399 -2.78 18.78 18.28
C VAL A 399 -3.59 18.07 19.36
N GLN A 400 -4.92 18.24 19.36
CA GLN A 400 -5.79 17.55 20.31
C GLN A 400 -5.58 16.03 20.27
N PHE A 401 -5.52 15.46 19.07
CA PHE A 401 -5.26 14.04 18.89
C PHE A 401 -3.91 13.63 19.49
N PHE A 402 -2.81 14.30 19.13
CA PHE A 402 -1.48 13.93 19.62
C PHE A 402 -1.34 14.09 21.13
N SER A 403 -1.79 15.21 21.70
CA SER A 403 -1.69 15.47 23.13
C SER A 403 -2.51 14.48 23.96
N ALA A 404 -3.55 13.87 23.38
CA ALA A 404 -4.37 12.85 24.05
C ALA A 404 -3.71 11.47 24.12
N GLN A 405 -2.61 11.21 23.39
CA GLN A 405 -1.97 9.88 23.33
C GLN A 405 -0.88 9.74 24.40
N PRO A 406 -1.09 8.96 25.47
CA PRO A 406 -0.17 8.92 26.61
C PRO A 406 1.16 8.20 26.33
N GLY A 407 1.19 7.33 25.32
CA GLY A 407 2.34 6.47 24.99
C GLY A 407 3.14 6.92 23.76
N LEU A 408 2.76 8.03 23.12
CA LEU A 408 3.29 8.43 21.82
C LEU A 408 4.76 8.82 21.93
N LYS A 409 5.62 8.14 21.19
CA LYS A 409 7.09 8.32 21.20
C LYS A 409 7.59 8.96 19.92
N GLN A 410 7.04 8.54 18.78
CA GLN A 410 7.56 8.90 17.46
C GLN A 410 6.46 9.33 16.50
N LEU A 411 6.80 10.30 15.65
CA LEU A 411 5.94 10.81 14.60
C LEU A 411 6.66 10.79 13.25
N GLU A 412 5.94 10.48 12.19
CA GLU A 412 6.40 10.64 10.81
C GLU A 412 5.35 11.40 10.01
N LEU A 413 5.73 12.55 9.46
CA LEU A 413 4.83 13.44 8.75
C LEU A 413 5.36 13.64 7.35
N SER A 414 4.55 13.34 6.34
CA SER A 414 4.99 13.37 4.95
C SER A 414 3.99 14.06 4.03
N HIS A 415 4.40 15.08 3.28
CA HIS A 415 3.45 15.82 2.42
C HIS A 415 2.23 16.33 3.21
N ILE A 416 2.46 17.08 4.30
CA ILE A 416 1.39 17.59 5.19
C ILE A 416 1.37 19.12 5.19
N TYR A 417 0.16 19.67 5.11
CA TYR A 417 -0.08 21.11 5.14
C TYR A 417 -1.04 21.46 6.27
N LEU A 418 -0.70 22.48 7.07
CA LEU A 418 -1.51 22.95 8.19
C LEU A 418 -2.40 24.12 7.78
N SER A 419 -3.71 23.89 7.63
CA SER A 419 -4.68 24.87 7.09
C SER A 419 -5.15 25.95 8.07
N THR A 420 -4.79 25.87 9.36
CA THR A 420 -5.31 26.75 10.40
C THR A 420 -4.57 28.10 10.43
N ASN A 421 -5.29 29.19 10.20
CA ASN A 421 -4.75 30.55 10.27
C ASN A 421 -4.11 30.87 11.63
N GLY A 422 -2.87 31.37 11.61
CA GLY A 422 -2.13 31.75 12.81
C GLY A 422 -1.67 30.57 13.67
N PHE A 423 -1.77 29.35 13.16
CA PHE A 423 -1.35 28.13 13.84
C PHE A 423 -0.43 27.32 12.92
N GLY A 424 0.88 27.43 13.16
CA GLY A 424 1.92 26.81 12.34
C GLY A 424 2.55 25.58 13.00
N TRP A 425 3.58 25.07 12.33
CA TRP A 425 4.40 23.95 12.83
C TRP A 425 5.01 24.18 14.23
N PRO A 426 5.50 25.38 14.59
CA PRO A 426 5.97 25.64 15.95
C PRO A 426 4.90 25.35 17.01
N ASN A 427 3.65 25.76 16.76
CA ASN A 427 2.54 25.53 17.69
C ASN A 427 2.21 24.04 17.85
N LEU A 428 2.25 23.28 16.75
CA LEU A 428 2.04 21.83 16.78
C LEU A 428 3.14 21.14 17.60
N ILE A 429 4.38 21.55 17.41
CA ILE A 429 5.56 20.96 18.04
C ILE A 429 5.60 21.26 19.54
N ASP A 430 5.25 22.48 19.94
CA ASP A 430 5.14 22.89 21.35
C ASP A 430 4.05 22.10 22.09
N ALA A 431 3.04 21.62 21.37
CA ALA A 431 1.93 20.86 21.93
C ALA A 431 2.15 19.33 21.93
N LEU A 432 3.29 18.85 21.40
CA LEU A 432 3.61 17.43 21.42
C LEU A 432 3.80 16.93 22.87
N PRO A 433 3.30 15.73 23.20
CA PRO A 433 3.46 15.20 24.54
C PRO A 433 4.93 15.02 24.92
N ALA A 434 5.22 15.09 26.22
CA ALA A 434 6.57 14.96 26.75
C ALA A 434 7.21 13.59 26.43
N THR A 435 6.40 12.58 26.12
CA THR A 435 6.86 11.24 25.71
C THR A 435 7.46 11.18 24.31
N VAL A 436 7.20 12.18 23.46
CA VAL A 436 7.75 12.23 22.09
C VAL A 436 9.23 12.57 22.15
N ASP A 437 10.09 11.64 21.71
CA ASP A 437 11.54 11.81 21.72
C ASP A 437 12.11 12.19 20.33
N GLY A 438 11.34 11.92 19.27
CA GLY A 438 11.71 12.26 17.92
C GLY A 438 10.54 12.32 16.94
N TRP A 439 10.73 13.06 15.86
CA TRP A 439 9.81 13.10 14.74
C TRP A 439 10.56 13.25 13.42
N THR A 440 9.96 12.78 12.33
CA THR A 440 10.56 12.78 11.00
C THR A 440 9.64 13.48 10.01
N VAL A 441 10.27 14.24 9.10
CA VAL A 441 9.60 14.91 7.99
C VAL A 441 10.08 14.35 6.67
N ARG A 442 9.14 14.05 5.76
CA ARG A 442 9.44 13.69 4.37
C ARG A 442 8.65 14.55 3.39
N GLY A 443 9.31 15.00 2.33
CA GLY A 443 8.67 15.82 1.31
C GLY A 443 8.25 17.21 1.80
N PRO A 444 7.48 17.95 1.00
CA PRO A 444 7.05 19.30 1.33
C PRO A 444 6.12 19.31 2.55
N LEU A 445 6.37 20.27 3.44
CA LEU A 445 5.43 20.66 4.49
C LEU A 445 5.01 22.10 4.24
N GLY A 446 3.76 22.41 4.55
CA GLY A 446 3.28 23.79 4.51
C GLY A 446 2.52 24.18 5.75
N HIS A 447 2.33 25.48 5.94
CA HIS A 447 1.52 26.05 7.00
C HIS A 447 0.91 27.36 6.53
N GLU A 448 -0.28 27.67 7.05
CA GLU A 448 -1.05 28.87 6.76
C GLU A 448 -1.45 29.02 5.28
N PRO A 449 -2.74 29.30 4.99
CA PRO A 449 -3.11 29.74 3.66
C PRO A 449 -2.42 31.08 3.33
N PHE A 450 -2.02 31.28 2.08
CA PHE A 450 -1.79 32.61 1.55
C PHE A 450 -3.06 33.43 1.76
N GLN A 451 -2.93 34.60 2.40
CA GLN A 451 -3.98 35.61 2.30
C GLN A 451 -4.03 36.02 0.82
N PRO A 452 -5.13 35.81 0.10
CA PRO A 452 -5.18 36.18 -1.30
C PRO A 452 -4.96 37.70 -1.41
N PRO A 453 -3.99 38.18 -2.21
CA PRO A 453 -3.90 39.59 -2.50
C PRO A 453 -4.89 40.04 -3.59
N PHE A 454 -5.59 39.11 -4.27
CA PHE A 454 -6.47 39.42 -5.40
C PHE A 454 -7.71 38.51 -5.40
N ASP A 455 -8.87 39.13 -5.62
CA ASP A 455 -10.21 38.60 -5.36
C ASP A 455 -10.79 37.70 -6.49
N ASP A 456 -10.07 37.38 -7.57
CA ASP A 456 -10.69 36.71 -8.74
C ASP A 456 -9.95 35.50 -9.34
N ASP A 457 -8.67 35.25 -9.03
CA ASP A 457 -7.94 34.07 -9.52
C ASP A 457 -7.63 33.10 -8.38
N ALA A 458 -8.65 32.31 -7.99
CA ALA A 458 -8.50 31.34 -6.93
C ALA A 458 -7.56 30.19 -7.39
N PRO A 459 -6.43 29.93 -6.70
CA PRO A 459 -5.46 28.90 -7.08
C PRO A 459 -6.08 27.51 -7.30
N THR A 460 -5.61 26.82 -8.33
CA THR A 460 -6.15 25.55 -8.84
C THR A 460 -5.71 24.31 -8.04
N ALA A 461 -4.76 24.44 -7.11
CA ALA A 461 -4.20 23.33 -6.30
C ALA A 461 -3.67 23.80 -4.93
N TYR A 462 -2.78 23.07 -4.25
CA TYR A 462 -2.18 23.43 -2.94
C TYR A 462 -1.28 24.69 -2.93
N ASN A 463 -1.18 25.39 -4.06
CA ASN A 463 -0.46 26.65 -4.22
C ASN A 463 -1.07 27.83 -3.44
N TRP A 464 -2.15 27.61 -2.68
CA TRP A 464 -2.68 28.55 -1.68
C TRP A 464 -2.08 28.38 -0.28
N MET A 465 -1.07 27.54 -0.07
CA MET A 465 -0.43 27.37 1.24
C MET A 465 1.04 27.80 1.22
N LYS A 466 1.53 28.45 2.28
CA LYS A 466 2.96 28.75 2.39
C LYS A 466 3.73 27.48 2.70
N GLU A 467 4.87 27.30 2.05
CA GLU A 467 5.79 26.21 2.37
C GLU A 467 6.55 26.50 3.66
N TRP A 468 6.75 25.46 4.47
CA TRP A 468 7.60 25.53 5.64
C TRP A 468 9.04 25.25 5.24
N THR A 469 9.86 26.28 5.20
CA THR A 469 11.21 26.22 4.63
C THR A 469 12.18 25.43 5.52
N LEU A 470 13.21 24.84 4.92
CA LEU A 470 14.26 24.12 5.65
C LEU A 470 14.94 24.98 6.73
N LEU A 471 15.08 26.29 6.50
CA LEU A 471 15.67 27.21 7.46
C LEU A 471 14.79 27.36 8.72
N GLU A 472 13.48 27.46 8.53
CA GLU A 472 12.50 27.52 9.64
C GLU A 472 12.45 26.20 10.39
N GLN A 473 12.52 25.08 9.66
CA GLN A 473 12.58 23.73 10.22
C GLN A 473 13.81 23.56 11.14
N LEU A 474 14.99 23.99 10.73
CA LEU A 474 16.22 23.84 11.51
C LEU A 474 16.34 24.81 12.70
N SER A 475 15.47 25.82 12.78
CA SER A 475 15.51 26.88 13.81
C SER A 475 14.60 26.60 15.02
N LEU A 476 14.10 25.37 15.16
CA LEU A 476 13.15 24.99 16.20
C LEU A 476 13.78 24.92 17.61
N PRO A 477 13.28 25.69 18.59
CA PRO A 477 13.75 25.61 19.97
C PRO A 477 13.52 24.22 20.57
N GLY A 478 14.50 23.69 21.31
CA GLY A 478 14.36 22.40 21.99
C GLY A 478 14.46 21.17 21.10
N TRP A 479 14.72 21.33 19.80
CA TRP A 479 14.88 20.24 18.85
C TRP A 479 16.18 20.36 18.06
N LYS A 480 16.81 19.22 17.80
CA LYS A 480 17.99 19.12 16.94
C LYS A 480 17.60 18.41 15.65
N GLY A 481 17.58 19.17 14.55
CA GLY A 481 17.40 18.64 13.20
C GLY A 481 18.66 17.96 12.68
N ILE A 482 18.50 16.80 12.04
CA ILE A 482 19.54 16.02 11.38
C ILE A 482 19.01 15.64 10.00
N THR A 483 19.67 16.12 8.95
CA THR A 483 19.35 15.73 7.57
C THR A 483 19.85 14.30 7.31
N GLY A 484 18.96 13.46 6.77
CA GLY A 484 19.28 12.11 6.33
C GLY A 484 18.87 11.87 4.88
N ALA A 485 19.24 10.72 4.33
CA ALA A 485 18.87 10.32 2.97
C ALA A 485 17.34 10.23 2.76
N ASN A 486 16.59 9.99 3.83
CA ASN A 486 15.14 9.74 3.80
C ASN A 486 14.33 10.85 4.48
N GLY A 487 14.86 12.08 4.55
CA GLY A 487 14.16 13.23 5.11
C GLY A 487 14.88 13.91 6.29
N LEU A 488 14.17 14.81 6.96
CA LEU A 488 14.69 15.56 8.11
C LEU A 488 14.22 14.91 9.41
N HIS A 489 15.18 14.53 10.26
CA HIS A 489 14.90 13.90 11.55
C HIS A 489 15.14 14.88 12.68
N PHE A 490 14.20 14.99 13.59
CA PHE A 490 14.31 15.82 14.78
C PHE A 490 14.39 14.96 16.02
N LYS A 491 15.35 15.28 16.89
CA LYS A 491 15.46 14.71 18.23
C LYS A 491 15.33 15.80 19.26
N ARG A 492 14.61 15.53 20.34
CA ARG A 492 14.47 16.50 21.43
C ARG A 492 15.83 16.71 22.10
N VAL A 493 16.16 17.98 22.36
CA VAL A 493 17.36 18.36 23.12
C VAL A 493 17.00 18.26 24.59
N VAL A 494 17.64 17.31 25.29
CA VAL A 494 17.50 17.11 26.74
C VAL A 494 18.38 18.08 27.50
#